data_AF-A0A6A4DG64-F1
#
_entry.id   AF-A0A6A4DG64-F1
#
_cell.length_a   1.000
_cell.length_b   1.000
_cell.length_c   1.000
_cell.angle_alpha   90.00
_cell.angle_beta   90.00
_cell.angle_gamma   90.00
#
_symmetry.space_group_name_H-M   'P 1'
#
loop_
_entity.id
_entity.type
_entity.pdbx_description
1 polymer ?
#
loop_
_entity_poly.entity_id
_entity_poly.type
_entity_poly.pdbx_seq_one_letter_code
_entity_poly.pdbx_strand_id
1 'polypeptide(L)'
;METNNEARTSLERTPLPSVAFVLRHQANADALLNLGVSICNFLGPSPNLTLQEACQSESIALLEWLWGLSCPSAAARSSRWTLCNFLRSDPHYRNYQLDHALKIASSG
;
A
#
# COMPACT_ATOMS: atom_id res chain seq x y z
N MET A 1 -5.69 -23.39 -18.28
CA MET A 1 -6.50 -23.14 -17.06
C MET A 1 -6.09 -21.77 -16.55
N GLU A 2 -6.48 -20.75 -17.32
CA GLU A 2 -6.00 -19.36 -17.26
C GLU A 2 -7.21 -18.45 -17.25
N THR A 3 -7.81 -18.24 -16.08
CA THR A 3 -8.85 -17.22 -15.89
C THR A 3 -8.87 -16.83 -14.42
N ASN A 4 -7.87 -16.09 -13.94
CA ASN A 4 -7.93 -15.44 -12.62
C ASN A 4 -7.03 -14.20 -12.47
N ASN A 5 -6.27 -13.81 -13.51
CA ASN A 5 -5.34 -12.68 -13.41
C ASN A 5 -5.96 -11.33 -13.85
N GLU A 6 -6.99 -11.34 -14.68
CA GLU A 6 -7.59 -10.11 -15.23
C GLU A 6 -8.74 -9.55 -14.37
N ALA A 7 -9.28 -10.32 -13.42
CA ALA A 7 -10.35 -9.85 -12.54
C ALA A 7 -9.85 -8.98 -11.37
N ARG A 8 -8.55 -9.00 -11.05
CA ARG A 8 -7.97 -8.22 -9.93
C ARG A 8 -7.36 -6.88 -10.37
N THR A 9 -7.21 -6.66 -11.67
CA THR A 9 -6.65 -5.42 -12.22
C THR A 9 -7.68 -4.28 -12.28
N SER A 10 -8.96 -4.58 -12.06
CA SER A 10 -10.07 -3.63 -12.18
C SER A 10 -10.81 -3.36 -10.87
N LEU A 11 -10.29 -3.81 -9.72
CA LEU A 11 -10.80 -3.32 -8.44
C LEU A 11 -10.49 -1.83 -8.40
N GLU A 12 -11.51 -0.99 -8.56
CA GLU A 12 -11.44 0.48 -8.50
C GLU A 12 -10.52 0.90 -7.36
N ARG A 13 -9.25 1.16 -7.66
CA ARG A 13 -8.29 1.59 -6.65
C ARG A 13 -8.63 3.03 -6.39
N THR A 14 -9.42 3.28 -5.36
CA THR A 14 -9.64 4.63 -4.88
C THR A 14 -8.29 5.21 -4.44
N PRO A 15 -7.96 6.45 -4.83
CA PRO A 15 -6.71 7.08 -4.40
C PRO A 15 -6.67 7.20 -2.88
N LEU A 16 -5.46 7.22 -2.31
CA LEU A 16 -5.29 7.42 -0.87
C LEU A 16 -6.06 8.67 -0.42
N PRO A 17 -6.75 8.67 0.73
CA PRO A 17 -7.63 9.77 1.13
C PRO A 17 -6.96 11.14 1.13
N SER A 18 -5.67 11.22 1.51
CA SER A 18 -4.88 12.46 1.48
C SER A 18 -4.63 12.95 0.06
N VAL A 19 -4.28 12.06 -0.87
CA VAL A 19 -4.12 12.37 -2.29
C VAL A 19 -5.47 12.76 -2.89
N ALA A 20 -6.51 11.98 -2.61
CA ALA A 20 -7.87 12.29 -3.02
C ALA A 20 -8.25 13.70 -2.57
N PHE A 21 -8.00 14.06 -1.30
CA PHE A 21 -8.30 15.37 -0.72
C PHE A 21 -7.56 16.52 -1.41
N VAL A 22 -6.25 16.38 -1.65
CA VAL A 22 -5.45 17.39 -2.35
C VAL A 22 -5.95 17.60 -3.78
N LEU A 23 -6.31 16.52 -4.48
CA LEU A 23 -6.78 16.59 -5.87
C LEU A 23 -8.14 17.27 -6.02
N ARG A 24 -9.04 17.18 -5.01
CA ARG A 24 -10.36 17.85 -5.05
C ARG A 24 -10.26 19.38 -5.04
N HIS A 25 -9.14 19.91 -4.57
CA HIS A 25 -8.90 21.35 -4.46
C HIS A 25 -8.23 21.96 -5.71
N GLN A 26 -8.01 21.16 -6.75
CA GLN A 26 -7.37 21.60 -8.00
C GLN A 26 -8.40 21.79 -9.12
N ALA A 27 -8.10 22.69 -10.06
CA ALA A 27 -8.91 22.86 -11.26
C ALA A 27 -8.92 21.52 -12.05
N ASN A 28 -10.11 21.08 -12.49
CA ASN A 28 -10.35 19.77 -13.11
C ASN A 28 -10.13 18.58 -12.16
N ALA A 29 -10.61 18.70 -10.92
CA ALA A 29 -10.56 17.66 -9.88
C ALA A 29 -10.98 16.26 -10.38
N ASP A 30 -12.02 16.14 -11.20
CA ASP A 30 -12.47 14.84 -11.73
C ASP A 30 -11.42 14.15 -12.61
N ALA A 31 -10.76 14.91 -13.50
CA ALA A 31 -9.67 14.40 -14.32
C ALA A 31 -8.45 14.01 -13.47
N LEU A 32 -8.21 14.74 -12.38
CA LEU A 32 -7.11 14.50 -11.44
C LEU A 32 -7.36 13.32 -10.51
N LEU A 33 -8.60 13.08 -10.08
CA LEU A 33 -8.97 11.90 -9.28
C LEU A 33 -8.69 10.60 -10.04
N ASN A 34 -8.95 10.59 -11.36
CA ASN A 34 -8.56 9.47 -12.24
C ASN A 34 -7.04 9.23 -12.26
N LEU A 35 -6.23 10.28 -12.04
CA LEU A 35 -4.77 10.19 -11.94
C LEU A 35 -4.27 9.89 -10.52
N GLY A 36 -5.14 9.93 -9.51
CA GLY A 36 -4.73 9.81 -8.11
C GLY A 36 -3.99 8.51 -7.80
N VAL A 37 -4.40 7.39 -8.41
CA VAL A 37 -3.69 6.10 -8.29
C VAL A 37 -2.30 6.17 -8.91
N SER A 38 -2.17 6.79 -10.09
CA SER A 38 -0.89 6.95 -10.77
C SER A 38 0.06 7.86 -9.97
N ILE A 39 -0.47 8.92 -9.35
CA ILE A 39 0.29 9.81 -8.47
C ILE A 39 0.75 9.05 -7.22
N CYS A 40 -0.13 8.28 -6.57
CA CYS A 40 0.25 7.43 -5.44
C CYS A 40 1.38 6.47 -5.83
N ASN A 41 1.25 5.77 -6.96
CA ASN A 41 2.25 4.82 -7.42
C ASN A 41 3.59 5.49 -7.78
N PHE A 42 3.55 6.72 -8.33
CA PHE A 42 4.75 7.49 -8.65
C PHE A 42 5.50 7.92 -7.37
N LEU A 43 4.78 8.44 -6.38
CA LEU A 43 5.37 8.83 -5.09
C LEU A 43 5.85 7.62 -4.30
N GLY A 44 5.12 6.50 -4.39
CA GLY A 44 5.34 5.31 -3.61
C GLY A 44 5.11 5.53 -2.11
N PRO A 45 5.08 4.45 -1.31
CA PRO A 45 5.02 4.57 0.12
C PRO A 45 6.33 5.17 0.63
N SER A 46 6.26 5.94 1.73
CA SER A 46 7.47 6.42 2.38
C SER A 46 8.38 5.23 2.73
N PRO A 47 9.70 5.32 2.44
CA PRO A 47 10.64 4.22 2.73
C PRO A 47 10.74 3.91 4.23
N ASN A 48 10.36 4.87 5.09
CA ASN A 48 10.38 4.75 6.54
C ASN A 48 9.03 4.34 7.14
N LEU A 49 7.97 4.23 6.32
CA LEU A 49 6.65 3.84 6.81
C LEU A 49 6.69 2.40 7.31
N THR A 50 6.36 2.21 8.58
CA THR A 50 6.20 0.90 9.20
C THR A 50 4.78 0.37 9.01
N LEU A 51 4.60 -0.95 9.16
CA LEU A 51 3.25 -1.53 9.12
C LEU A 51 2.38 -1.01 10.26
N GLN A 52 3.00 -0.76 11.43
CA GLN A 52 2.34 -0.20 12.60
C GLN A 52 1.74 1.18 12.32
N GLU A 53 2.52 2.12 11.76
CA GLU A 53 2.04 3.46 11.41
C GLU A 53 0.95 3.40 10.32
N ALA A 54 1.07 2.47 9.37
CA ALA A 54 0.03 2.25 8.37
C ALA A 54 -1.27 1.76 9.01
N CYS A 55 -1.21 0.85 9.99
CA CYS A 55 -2.38 0.39 10.75
C CYS A 55 -3.01 1.49 11.60
N GLN A 56 -2.22 2.39 12.19
CA GLN A 56 -2.72 3.56 12.94
C GLN A 56 -3.54 4.53 12.08
N SER A 57 -3.34 4.53 10.76
CA SER A 57 -4.10 5.40 9.86
C SER A 57 -5.56 4.97 9.64
N GLU A 58 -5.93 3.76 10.11
CA GLU A 58 -7.25 3.12 9.89
C GLU A 58 -7.67 3.06 8.41
N SER A 59 -6.72 3.26 7.48
CA SER A 59 -6.98 3.31 6.05
C SER A 59 -6.79 1.94 5.42
N ILE A 60 -7.89 1.21 5.24
CA ILE A 60 -7.85 -0.09 4.53
C ILE A 60 -7.26 0.06 3.12
N ALA A 61 -7.58 1.15 2.43
CA ALA A 61 -7.02 1.44 1.11
C ALA A 61 -5.49 1.57 1.14
N LEU A 62 -4.90 2.13 2.20
CA LEU A 62 -3.45 2.18 2.38
C LEU A 62 -2.85 0.79 2.58
N LEU A 63 -3.49 -0.05 3.41
CA LEU A 63 -3.02 -1.40 3.68
C LEU A 63 -3.08 -2.30 2.42
N GLU A 64 -4.17 -2.25 1.67
CA GLU A 64 -4.31 -2.95 0.39
C GLU A 64 -3.28 -2.47 -0.63
N TRP A 65 -3.02 -1.16 -0.68
CA TRP A 65 -1.99 -0.61 -1.56
C TRP A 65 -0.58 -1.07 -1.17
N LEU A 66 -0.21 -1.02 0.11
CA LEU A 66 1.08 -1.52 0.60
C LEU A 66 1.25 -3.02 0.31
N TRP A 67 0.19 -3.81 0.49
CA TRP A 67 0.20 -5.23 0.18
C TRP A 67 0.33 -5.52 -1.33
N GLY A 68 -0.34 -4.72 -2.16
CA GLY A 68 -0.26 -4.79 -3.62
C GLY A 68 1.12 -4.43 -4.16
N LEU A 69 1.81 -3.47 -3.53
CA LEU A 69 3.20 -3.10 -3.86
C LEU A 69 4.23 -4.08 -3.31
N SER A 70 3.83 -4.99 -2.41
CA SER A 70 4.77 -5.84 -1.71
C SER A 70 5.34 -6.94 -2.59
N CYS A 71 6.66 -7.12 -2.52
CA CYS A 71 7.40 -8.10 -3.32
C CYS A 71 6.95 -9.53 -2.97
N PRO A 72 6.51 -10.34 -3.95
CA PRO A 72 5.85 -11.62 -3.67
C PRO A 72 6.81 -12.72 -3.20
N SER A 73 8.12 -12.61 -3.45
CA SER A 73 9.09 -13.65 -3.11
C SER A 73 10.50 -13.08 -2.92
N ALA A 74 11.37 -13.80 -2.22
CA ALA A 74 12.76 -13.37 -2.00
C ALA A 74 13.54 -13.22 -3.32
N ALA A 75 13.19 -13.99 -4.35
CA ALA A 75 13.85 -13.95 -5.66
C ALA A 75 13.51 -12.67 -6.46
N ALA A 76 12.34 -12.08 -6.26
CA ALA A 76 11.90 -10.85 -6.92
C ALA A 76 12.31 -9.58 -6.14
N ARG A 77 13.12 -9.74 -5.10
CA ARG A 77 13.45 -8.68 -4.15
C ARG A 77 14.49 -7.73 -4.74
N SER A 78 14.30 -6.43 -4.52
CA SER A 78 15.36 -5.44 -4.79
C SER A 78 16.40 -5.41 -3.66
N SER A 79 17.55 -4.77 -3.87
CA SER A 79 18.55 -4.55 -2.81
C SER A 79 18.13 -3.50 -1.77
N ARG A 80 16.99 -2.82 -1.95
CA ARG A 80 16.54 -1.73 -1.09
C ARG A 80 15.84 -2.26 0.16
N TRP A 81 16.14 -1.71 1.33
CA TRP A 81 15.42 -2.02 2.55
C TRP A 81 14.15 -1.17 2.66
N THR A 82 12.99 -1.77 2.35
CA THR A 82 11.68 -1.11 2.50
C THR A 82 10.65 -2.12 3.01
N LEU A 83 9.59 -1.61 3.67
CA LEU A 83 8.48 -2.43 4.14
C LEU A 83 7.93 -3.33 3.02
N CYS A 84 7.53 -2.74 1.88
CA CYS A 84 6.97 -3.49 0.76
C CYS A 84 7.93 -4.53 0.17
N ASN A 85 9.24 -4.30 0.21
CA ASN A 85 10.19 -5.26 -0.35
C ASN A 85 10.30 -6.54 0.51
N PHE A 86 10.07 -6.45 1.82
CA PHE A 86 10.24 -7.58 2.76
C PHE A 86 8.92 -8.12 3.34
N LEU A 87 7.83 -7.35 3.34
CA LEU A 87 6.57 -7.72 3.98
C LEU A 87 5.99 -9.05 3.50
N ARG A 88 6.10 -9.37 2.21
CA ARG A 88 5.64 -10.64 1.63
C ARG A 88 6.75 -11.62 1.31
N SER A 89 7.98 -11.12 1.15
CA SER A 89 9.12 -11.92 0.69
C SER A 89 9.93 -12.54 1.84
N ASP A 90 9.74 -12.07 3.08
CA ASP A 90 10.46 -12.56 4.26
C ASP A 90 9.50 -12.89 5.41
N PRO A 91 9.36 -14.17 5.78
CA PRO A 91 8.45 -14.59 6.85
C PRO A 91 8.79 -14.03 8.23
N HIS A 92 10.08 -13.90 8.56
CA HIS A 92 10.51 -13.43 9.88
C HIS A 92 10.21 -11.95 10.03
N TYR A 93 10.56 -11.16 9.01
CA TYR A 93 10.26 -9.74 8.97
C TYR A 93 8.75 -9.47 8.98
N ARG A 94 7.97 -10.25 8.21
CA ARG A 94 6.50 -10.17 8.23
C ARG A 94 5.94 -10.39 9.64
N ASN A 95 6.35 -11.47 10.30
CA ASN A 95 5.85 -11.81 11.62
C ASN A 95 6.22 -10.73 12.66
N TYR A 96 7.43 -10.19 12.58
CA TYR A 96 7.88 -9.07 13.41
C TYR A 96 7.02 -7.81 13.21
N GLN A 97 6.76 -7.41 11.94
CA GLN A 97 5.91 -6.26 11.63
C GLN A 97 4.46 -6.46 12.11
N LEU A 98 3.91 -7.66 11.95
CA LEU A 98 2.56 -7.98 12.43
C LEU A 98 2.45 -7.97 13.94
N ASP A 99 3.42 -8.53 14.67
CA ASP A 99 3.45 -8.49 16.14
C ASP A 99 3.44 -7.04 16.66
N HIS A 100 4.21 -6.15 16.03
CA HIS A 100 4.21 -4.73 16.37
C HIS A 100 2.90 -4.01 16.01
N ALA A 101 2.33 -4.29 14.83
CA ALA A 101 1.07 -3.67 14.41
C ALA A 101 -0.10 -4.13 15.29
N LEU A 102 -0.17 -5.42 15.65
CA LEU A 102 -1.23 -5.98 16.48
C LEU A 102 -1.25 -5.38 17.88
N LYS A 103 -0.08 -5.15 18.49
CA LYS A 103 0.00 -4.51 19.82
C LYS A 103 -0.71 -3.15 19.87
N ILE A 104 -0.64 -2.37 18.79
CA ILE A 104 -1.34 -1.09 18.71
C ILE A 104 -2.82 -1.28 18.43
N ALA A 105 -3.18 -2.16 17.49
CA ALA A 105 -4.57 -2.43 17.16
C ALA A 105 -5.39 -2.97 18.36
N SER A 106 -4.75 -3.69 19.29
CA SER A 106 -5.37 -4.18 20.52
C SER A 106 -5.39 -3.17 21.68
N SER A 107 -4.76 -2.00 21.50
CA SER A 107 -4.68 -0.94 22.53
C SER A 107 -5.65 0.22 22.30
N GLY A 108 -6.43 0.17 21.21
CA GLY A 108 -7.43 1.18 20.81
C GLY A 108 -8.83 0.87 21.28
#